data_AF-A0A382PLW7-F1
#
_entry.id   AF-A0A382PLW7-F1
#
_cell.length_a   1.000
_cell.length_b   1.000
_cell.length_c   1.000
_cell.angle_alpha   90.00
_cell.angle_beta   90.00
_cell.angle_gamma   90.00
#
_symmetry.space_group_name_H-M   'P 1'
#
loop_
_entity.id
_entity.type
_entity.pdbx_description
1 polymer ?
#
loop_
_entity_poly.entity_id
_entity_poly.type
_entity_poly.pdbx_seq_one_letter_code
_entity_poly.pdbx_strand_id
1 'polypeptide(L)'
;MEESSEETAASVVNVPFIQEKKIIAAAAVILSADQATKQIVVKTIEHNSEGVVVVEGFLKFVNWYNTGAAWSLFQDSSITLAI
;
A
#
# COMPACT_ATOMS: atom_id res chain seq x y z
N MET A 1 -11.10 1.23 -55.37
CA MET A 1 -9.92 0.90 -54.54
C MET A 1 -10.36 1.22 -53.12
N GLU A 2 -11.11 0.30 -52.54
CA GLU A 2 -11.62 0.42 -51.17
C GLU A 2 -10.53 -0.13 -50.26
N GLU A 3 -9.80 0.76 -49.57
CA GLU A 3 -8.96 0.37 -48.45
C GLU A 3 -9.89 -0.02 -47.30
N SER A 4 -9.96 -1.33 -47.02
CA SER A 4 -10.61 -1.86 -45.84
C SER A 4 -9.75 -1.56 -44.62
N SER A 5 -10.09 -0.48 -43.93
CA SER A 5 -9.57 -0.15 -42.60
C SER A 5 -10.08 -1.17 -41.59
N GLU A 6 -9.51 -2.38 -41.58
CA GLU A 6 -9.64 -3.30 -40.45
C GLU A 6 -8.77 -2.78 -39.31
N GLU A 7 -9.33 -1.81 -38.60
CA GLU A 7 -8.86 -1.40 -37.29
C GLU A 7 -9.06 -2.59 -36.34
N THR A 8 -8.03 -3.42 -36.19
CA THR A 8 -8.01 -4.54 -35.23
C THR A 8 -8.16 -3.98 -33.81
N ALA A 9 -9.41 -3.86 -33.37
CA ALA A 9 -9.74 -3.60 -31.98
C ALA A 9 -9.18 -4.76 -31.16
N ALA A 10 -8.06 -4.53 -30.47
CA ALA A 10 -7.49 -5.49 -29.54
C ALA A 10 -8.59 -5.90 -28.55
N SER A 11 -8.97 -7.17 -28.58
CA SER A 11 -9.97 -7.70 -27.65
C SER A 11 -9.42 -7.56 -26.24
N VAL A 12 -10.06 -6.71 -25.44
CA VAL A 12 -9.71 -6.56 -24.03
C VAL A 12 -10.10 -7.86 -23.34
N VAL A 13 -9.11 -8.75 -23.14
CA VAL A 13 -9.31 -10.00 -22.42
C VAL A 13 -9.46 -9.65 -20.93
N ASN A 14 -10.69 -9.69 -20.44
CA ASN A 14 -10.97 -9.52 -19.03
C ASN A 14 -10.58 -10.80 -18.27
N VAL A 15 -9.41 -10.81 -17.65
CA VAL A 15 -8.95 -11.93 -16.83
C VAL A 15 -9.47 -11.74 -15.40
N PRO A 16 -10.22 -12.70 -14.84
CA PRO A 16 -10.68 -12.61 -13.45
C PRO A 16 -9.49 -12.45 -12.49
N PHE A 17 -9.59 -11.53 -11.53
CA PHE A 17 -8.52 -11.21 -10.58
C PHE A 17 -7.90 -12.44 -9.90
N ILE A 18 -8.71 -13.46 -9.58
CA ILE A 18 -8.25 -14.70 -8.92
C ILE A 18 -7.38 -15.59 -9.84
N GLN A 19 -7.49 -15.41 -11.16
CA GLN A 19 -6.67 -16.14 -12.13
C GLN A 19 -5.27 -15.53 -12.27
N GLU A 20 -5.08 -14.28 -11.82
CA GLU A 20 -3.79 -13.58 -11.80
C GLU A 20 -2.94 -13.97 -10.58
N LYS A 21 -2.47 -15.22 -10.58
CA LYS A 21 -1.69 -15.81 -9.48
C LYS A 21 -0.50 -14.95 -9.05
N LYS A 22 0.14 -14.23 -9.98
CA LYS A 22 1.26 -13.33 -9.70
C LYS A 22 0.83 -12.14 -8.85
N ILE A 23 -0.31 -11.53 -9.19
CA ILE A 23 -0.85 -10.38 -8.46
C ILE A 23 -1.25 -10.80 -7.05
N ILE A 24 -1.94 -11.94 -6.91
CA ILE A 24 -2.33 -12.46 -5.61
C ILE A 24 -1.12 -12.78 -4.75
N ALA A 25 -0.09 -13.44 -5.32
CA ALA A 25 1.13 -13.76 -4.59
C ALA A 25 1.87 -12.47 -4.15
N ALA A 26 1.99 -11.48 -5.02
CA ALA A 26 2.60 -10.20 -4.68
C ALA A 26 1.81 -9.48 -3.56
N ALA A 27 0.48 -9.42 -3.67
CA ALA A 27 -0.38 -8.83 -2.65
C ALA A 27 -0.23 -9.54 -1.29
N ALA A 28 -0.22 -10.89 -1.30
CA ALA A 28 -0.04 -11.67 -0.09
C ALA A 28 1.31 -11.40 0.58
N VAL A 29 2.40 -11.32 -0.20
CA VAL A 29 3.74 -11.00 0.32
C VAL A 29 3.78 -9.59 0.90
N ILE A 30 3.27 -8.60 0.17
CA ILE A 30 3.27 -7.20 0.59
C ILE A 30 2.47 -7.02 1.88
N LEU A 31 1.24 -7.54 1.94
CA LEU A 31 0.38 -7.42 3.12
C LEU A 31 0.99 -8.16 4.33
N SER A 32 1.58 -9.33 4.10
CA SER A 32 2.23 -10.08 5.18
C SER A 32 3.45 -9.34 5.72
N ALA A 33 4.30 -8.79 4.83
CA ALA A 33 5.48 -8.02 5.22
C ALA A 33 5.09 -6.72 5.95
N ASP A 34 4.08 -6.00 5.47
CA ASP A 34 3.54 -4.80 6.09
C ASP A 34 3.04 -5.08 7.51
N GLN A 35 2.15 -6.07 7.66
CA GLN A 35 1.58 -6.40 8.96
C GLN A 35 2.63 -6.97 9.93
N ALA A 36 3.58 -7.79 9.45
CA ALA A 36 4.67 -8.28 10.28
C ALA A 36 5.57 -7.13 10.78
N THR A 37 5.91 -6.19 9.90
CA THR A 37 6.76 -5.03 10.26
C THR A 37 6.05 -4.14 11.28
N LYS A 38 4.76 -3.84 11.08
CA LYS A 38 3.94 -3.10 12.06
C LYS A 38 3.91 -3.78 13.42
N GLN A 39 3.73 -5.10 13.45
CA GLN A 39 3.72 -5.87 14.69
C GLN A 39 5.05 -5.81 15.43
N ILE A 40 6.17 -5.88 14.71
CA ILE A 40 7.50 -5.71 15.30
C ILE A 40 7.62 -4.31 15.91
N VAL A 41 7.27 -3.26 15.17
CA VAL A 41 7.36 -1.86 15.63
C VAL A 41 6.53 -1.65 16.90
N VAL A 42 5.26 -2.08 16.91
CA VAL A 42 4.37 -1.89 18.08
C VAL A 42 4.87 -2.62 19.33
N LYS A 43 5.53 -3.77 19.17
CA LYS A 43 6.04 -4.56 20.30
C LYS A 43 7.40 -4.10 20.81
N THR A 44 8.19 -3.42 19.99
CA THR A 44 9.60 -3.11 20.30
C THR A 44 9.87 -1.64 20.52
N ILE A 45 9.05 -0.75 19.95
CA ILE A 45 9.22 0.70 20.05
C ILE A 45 8.00 1.27 20.78
N GLU A 46 8.25 1.89 21.94
CA GLU A 46 7.21 2.57 22.69
C GLU A 46 6.58 3.71 21.87
N HIS A 47 5.26 3.86 21.98
CA HIS A 47 4.54 4.90 21.28
C HIS A 47 5.00 6.30 21.73
N ASN A 48 5.16 7.23 20.78
CA ASN A 48 5.67 8.59 21.01
C ASN A 48 7.10 8.68 21.62
N SER A 49 7.86 7.59 21.56
CA SER A 49 9.28 7.60 21.95
C SER A 49 10.18 8.23 20.89
N GLU A 50 11.43 8.45 21.27
CA GLU A 50 12.49 8.79 20.34
C GLU A 50 12.90 7.62 19.42
N GLY A 51 12.11 6.56 19.20
CA GLY A 51 12.34 5.57 18.14
C GLY A 51 13.75 4.95 18.07
N VAL A 52 14.10 4.39 16.91
CA VAL A 52 15.39 3.76 16.65
C VAL A 52 16.01 4.38 15.40
N VAL A 53 17.19 4.99 15.54
CA VAL A 53 17.94 5.54 14.40
C VAL A 53 18.51 4.40 13.57
N VAL A 54 18.22 4.41 12.27
CA VAL A 54 18.73 3.41 11.30
C VAL A 54 19.87 4.02 10.49
N VAL A 55 19.69 5.27 10.05
CA VAL A 55 20.71 6.08 9.39
C VAL A 55 20.74 7.42 10.09
N GLU A 56 21.87 7.73 10.71
CA GLU A 56 22.04 8.95 11.48
C GLU A 56 21.70 10.20 10.64
N GLY A 57 20.87 11.08 11.20
CA GLY A 57 20.43 12.31 10.54
C GLY A 57 19.44 12.13 9.36
N PHE A 58 19.05 10.90 9.01
CA PHE A 58 18.22 10.67 7.82
C PHE A 58 17.01 9.77 8.06
N LEU A 59 17.20 8.60 8.67
CA LEU A 59 16.15 7.59 8.81
C LEU A 59 16.05 7.05 10.23
N LYS A 60 14.82 6.99 10.73
CA LYS A 60 14.47 6.52 12.05
C LYS A 60 13.18 5.70 12.00
N PHE A 61 13.17 4.55 12.66
CA PHE A 61 11.93 3.83 12.93
C PHE A 61 11.25 4.42 14.16
N VAL A 62 9.98 4.79 14.01
CA VAL A 62 9.14 5.35 15.07
C VAL A 62 7.84 4.59 15.16
N ASN A 63 7.30 4.46 16.36
CA ASN A 63 5.95 3.97 16.58
C ASN A 63 4.99 5.17 16.68
N TRP A 64 4.36 5.51 15.56
CA TRP A 64 3.43 6.64 15.46
C TRP A 64 2.07 6.15 14.94
N TYR A 65 0.99 6.61 15.59
CA TYR A 65 -0.36 6.30 15.16
C TYR A 65 -0.85 7.39 14.21
N ASN A 66 -1.36 6.98 13.04
CA ASN A 66 -1.95 7.89 12.08
C ASN A 66 -3.48 7.81 12.16
N THR A 67 -4.13 8.90 12.54
CA THR A 67 -5.61 9.03 12.62
C THR A 67 -6.23 9.56 11.33
N GLY A 68 -5.49 9.55 10.22
CA GLY A 68 -5.96 10.04 8.92
C GLY A 68 -5.70 11.52 8.68
N ALA A 69 -4.93 12.17 9.54
CA ALA A 69 -4.66 13.59 9.49
C ALA A 69 -3.43 13.92 8.61
N ALA A 70 -3.45 13.59 7.32
CA ALA A 70 -2.51 14.25 6.39
C ALA A 70 -2.76 15.76 6.48
N TRP A 71 -1.91 16.46 7.25
CA TRP A 71 -2.06 17.88 7.59
C TRP A 71 -3.42 18.25 8.23
N SER A 72 -4.00 17.33 9.01
CA SER A 72 -5.33 17.49 9.64
C SER A 72 -6.51 17.67 8.68
N LEU A 73 -6.31 17.56 7.36
CA LEU A 73 -7.38 17.74 6.36
C LEU A 73 -8.49 16.69 6.48
N PHE A 74 -8.16 15.50 6.98
CA PHE A 74 -9.09 14.36 7.14
C PHE A 74 -8.98 13.74 8.54
N GLN A 75 -8.64 14.55 9.55
CA GLN A 75 -8.60 14.07 10.92
C GLN A 75 -9.96 13.48 11.31
N ASP A 76 -9.93 12.28 11.88
CA ASP A 76 -11.12 11.51 12.31
C ASP A 76 -12.04 11.03 11.17
N SER A 77 -11.59 11.14 9.90
CA SER A 77 -12.32 10.68 8.71
C SER A 77 -11.86 9.30 8.23
N SER A 78 -11.69 8.36 9.16
CA SER A 78 -11.12 7.03 8.89
C SER A 78 -11.85 6.24 7.80
N ILE A 79 -13.17 6.41 7.67
CA ILE A 79 -13.99 5.73 6.65
C ILE A 79 -13.69 6.28 5.26
N THR A 80 -13.56 7.60 5.11
CA THR A 80 -13.27 8.24 3.82
C THR A 80 -11.87 7.93 3.31
N LEU A 81 -10.93 7.59 4.19
CA LEU A 81 -9.57 7.14 3.81
C LEU A 81 -9.48 5.64 3.53
N ALA A 82 -10.46 4.86 3.99
CA ALA A 82 -10.48 3.41 3.82
C ALA A 82 -11.09 2.95 2.48
N ILE A 83 -11.79 3.85 1.78
CA ILE A 83 -12.51 3.63 0.52
C ILE A 83 -11.84 4.44 -0.59
#